data_AF-A0A0N0RYR6-F1
#
_entry.id   AF-A0A0N0RYR6-F1
#
_cell.length_a   1.000
_cell.length_b   1.000
_cell.length_c   1.000
_cell.angle_alpha   90.00
_cell.angle_beta   90.00
_cell.angle_gamma   90.00
#
_symmetry.space_group_name_H-M   'P 1'
#
loop_
_entity.id
_entity.type
_entity.pdbx_description
1 polymer ?
#
loop_
_entity_poly.entity_id
_entity_poly.type
_entity_poly.pdbx_seq_one_letter_code
_entity_poly.pdbx_strand_id
1 'polypeptide(L)'
;MVGLDTMSSSPNPGSKVAGTSSRPTSKDGSKKNIWSSLLDTVANGKRLPEKNLLVLGGTPDSQREFLDTFSADTSGDPSLANDKRKGKGKTPPIANQFALGYTYRDVLDADKEDTLARVSAYLLSEPSPSFAPLLKPLLTPKSVPETLVVILMDWSDPWTWVRRLREWTRLLRSVLVSLDDETKFVMEETMTEWRDRKRGVDPSSAAAGGMSNSSGPVAIPLGPGEWDEGLGIPMCVVCQGADKIEKLEKDHGWHEEQFDFVLQFLRTILLKHGASLIYTTPFLANSLQGLIHSSLGIHSLLKRESLKHNVIDRDKILVPANWDSWGKIRIIREGFDMEGVSTAWSIEIQDPPESIYQTTDENQQSENGLADEGTSAVTMFEQTINDPKRGTANPHGNTTKIEIETTDLQDFFATQVEKLEDLKAKDEKENSNQPTPQLEMSPMADEGKVNDHIGPVQFNMGGIQVDADDMLKKLRDREASRTLKKESPYAGTGGNDEKAHNQALANFFAGLVKKPGSSPRGSPSA
;
A
#
# COMPACT_ATOMS: atom_id res chain seq x y z
N MET A 1 73.31 -5.91 2.06
CA MET A 1 74.67 -6.09 2.60
C MET A 1 75.17 -4.76 3.17
N VAL A 2 74.73 -4.44 4.39
CA VAL A 2 75.28 -3.53 5.43
C VAL A 2 74.31 -3.82 6.60
N GLY A 3 74.63 -4.23 7.82
CA GLY A 3 75.84 -4.22 8.66
C GLY A 3 75.31 -3.93 10.07
N LEU A 4 75.43 -4.92 10.97
CA LEU A 4 74.77 -5.07 12.27
C LEU A 4 75.20 -4.09 13.40
N ASP A 5 74.32 -4.02 14.42
CA ASP A 5 74.51 -3.91 15.88
C ASP A 5 75.07 -2.65 16.57
N THR A 6 74.32 -2.12 17.56
CA THR A 6 74.51 -2.43 19.00
C THR A 6 73.60 -1.58 19.92
N MET A 7 73.03 -2.24 20.94
CA MET A 7 72.34 -1.65 22.10
C MET A 7 73.34 -1.38 23.26
N SER A 8 73.10 -0.36 24.10
CA SER A 8 72.95 -0.48 25.59
C SER A 8 73.20 0.82 26.40
N SER A 9 72.23 1.08 27.31
CA SER A 9 72.28 1.62 28.69
C SER A 9 73.09 2.85 29.13
N SER A 10 72.32 3.84 29.63
CA SER A 10 72.40 4.72 30.84
C SER A 10 73.71 4.92 31.62
N PRO A 11 73.85 6.09 32.29
CA PRO A 11 73.51 6.14 33.73
C PRO A 11 72.85 7.44 34.23
N ASN A 12 72.12 7.31 35.35
CA ASN A 12 71.58 8.36 36.21
C ASN A 12 72.66 8.82 37.23
N PRO A 13 72.61 10.05 37.79
CA PRO A 13 72.52 10.12 39.25
C PRO A 13 71.76 11.34 39.82
N GLY A 14 71.16 11.16 41.00
CA GLY A 14 71.02 12.23 42.00
C GLY A 14 69.60 12.46 42.54
N SER A 15 69.36 11.99 43.77
CA SER A 15 68.19 12.35 44.59
C SER A 15 68.65 13.01 45.90
N LYS A 16 67.71 13.73 46.56
CA LYS A 16 67.66 14.31 47.94
C LYS A 16 67.88 15.84 48.00
N VAL A 17 67.16 16.68 48.78
CA VAL A 17 66.13 16.51 49.84
C VAL A 17 65.42 17.86 50.13
N ALA A 18 64.14 17.77 50.50
CA ALA A 18 63.24 18.59 51.35
C ALA A 18 63.33 20.14 51.47
N GLY A 19 62.13 20.75 51.42
CA GLY A 19 61.81 22.04 52.03
C GLY A 19 60.29 22.25 52.12
N THR A 20 59.71 21.99 53.29
CA THR A 20 58.29 22.16 53.63
C THR A 20 57.91 23.63 53.86
N SER A 21 56.80 24.10 53.29
CA SER A 21 56.06 25.27 53.75
C SER A 21 54.58 25.14 53.38
N SER A 22 53.77 24.76 54.36
CA SER A 22 52.31 24.71 54.33
C SER A 22 51.68 26.11 54.35
N ARG A 23 50.77 26.39 53.40
CA ARG A 23 49.66 27.34 53.61
C ARG A 23 48.43 26.87 52.83
N PRO A 24 47.23 26.82 53.45
CA PRO A 24 46.06 26.22 52.81
C PRO A 24 45.42 27.26 51.88
N THR A 25 45.52 27.05 50.57
CA THR A 25 44.70 27.79 49.60
C THR A 25 43.51 26.92 49.25
N SER A 26 42.35 27.26 49.81
CA SER A 26 41.06 26.78 49.34
C SER A 26 40.86 27.17 47.87
N LYS A 27 40.92 26.19 46.94
CA LYS A 27 40.23 26.28 45.65
C LYS A 27 40.19 24.92 44.95
N ASP A 28 38.97 24.40 44.80
CA ASP A 28 38.56 23.33 43.87
C ASP A 28 39.48 22.10 43.75
N GLY A 29 39.54 21.30 44.83
CA GLY A 29 39.92 19.89 44.73
C GLY A 29 38.80 19.07 44.11
N SER A 30 39.04 18.51 42.94
CA SER A 30 38.28 17.42 42.31
C SER A 30 36.77 17.63 42.08
N LYS A 31 36.39 18.71 41.39
CA LYS A 31 35.33 18.56 40.37
C LYS A 31 35.98 17.89 39.15
N LYS A 32 36.41 16.63 39.30
CA LYS A 32 36.59 15.75 38.13
C LYS A 32 35.26 15.86 37.41
N ASN A 33 35.32 16.44 36.21
CA ASN A 33 34.20 16.84 35.39
C ASN A 33 33.09 15.78 35.46
N ILE A 34 32.12 15.98 36.35
CA ILE A 34 30.99 15.06 36.51
C ILE A 34 30.28 14.93 35.17
N TRP A 35 30.27 16.01 34.40
CA TRP A 35 29.83 16.06 33.01
C TRP A 35 30.72 15.28 32.05
N SER A 36 32.05 15.25 32.20
CA SER A 36 32.87 14.38 31.35
C SER A 36 32.71 12.92 31.74
N SER A 37 32.58 12.58 33.03
CA SER A 37 32.30 11.19 33.43
C SER A 37 30.88 10.76 33.05
N LEU A 38 29.88 11.66 33.11
CA LEU A 38 28.53 11.37 32.61
C LEU A 38 28.54 11.23 31.09
N LEU A 39 29.22 12.13 30.38
CA LEU A 39 29.34 12.06 28.92
C LEU A 39 30.14 10.85 28.48
N ASP A 40 31.20 10.47 29.20
CA ASP A 40 31.97 9.24 28.95
C ASP A 40 31.15 8.00 29.31
N THR A 41 30.29 8.06 30.35
CA THR A 41 29.40 6.95 30.70
C THR A 41 28.23 6.83 29.72
N VAL A 42 27.76 7.93 29.14
CA VAL A 42 26.74 7.95 28.07
C VAL A 42 27.35 7.58 26.72
N ALA A 43 28.59 7.99 26.45
CA ALA A 43 29.35 7.63 25.26
C ALA A 43 29.84 6.17 25.29
N ASN A 44 30.20 5.66 26.46
CA ASN A 44 30.51 4.24 26.70
C ASN A 44 29.28 3.42 27.10
N GLY A 45 28.11 4.05 27.24
CA GLY A 45 26.86 3.35 27.39
C GLY A 45 26.67 2.47 26.16
N LYS A 46 26.30 1.20 26.35
CA LYS A 46 26.03 0.30 25.23
C LYS A 46 24.99 0.96 24.33
N ARG A 47 25.43 1.52 23.19
CA ARG A 47 24.53 2.04 22.17
C ARG A 47 23.69 0.86 21.72
N LEU A 48 22.37 0.99 21.84
CA LEU A 48 21.45 -0.05 21.41
C LEU A 48 21.71 -0.35 19.93
N PRO A 49 21.77 -1.63 19.51
CA PRO A 49 21.85 -1.99 18.11
C PRO A 49 20.72 -1.32 17.33
N GLU A 50 21.08 -0.54 16.31
CA GLU A 50 20.12 0.14 15.43
C GLU A 50 19.87 -0.73 14.20
N LYS A 51 18.62 -1.11 13.99
CA LYS A 51 18.16 -1.91 12.86
C LYS A 51 17.18 -1.09 12.04
N ASN A 52 17.17 -1.28 10.72
CA ASN A 52 16.34 -0.51 9.81
C ASN A 52 15.34 -1.42 9.09
N LEU A 53 14.09 -0.96 9.01
CA LEU A 53 13.02 -1.63 8.30
C LEU A 53 12.52 -0.68 7.21
N LEU A 54 12.71 -1.05 5.95
CA LEU A 54 12.18 -0.31 4.82
C LEU A 54 10.86 -0.96 4.37
N VAL A 55 9.73 -0.39 4.79
CA VAL A 55 8.39 -0.89 4.49
C VAL A 55 7.87 -0.20 3.23
N LEU A 56 7.60 -1.00 2.22
CA LEU A 56 7.22 -0.57 0.88
C LEU A 56 5.82 -1.09 0.54
N GLY A 57 4.99 -0.26 -0.07
CA GLY A 57 3.64 -0.61 -0.49
C GLY A 57 2.60 -0.44 0.61
N GLY A 58 1.41 -0.96 0.33
CA GLY A 58 0.24 -0.82 1.18
C GLY A 58 -0.32 0.61 1.24
N THR A 59 -1.35 0.77 2.06
CA THR A 59 -1.95 2.07 2.37
C THR A 59 -1.44 2.55 3.73
N PRO A 60 -1.63 3.84 4.08
CA PRO A 60 -1.33 4.32 5.43
C PRO A 60 -1.96 3.48 6.55
N ASP A 61 -3.15 2.94 6.30
CA ASP A 61 -3.86 2.06 7.23
C ASP A 61 -3.26 0.65 7.29
N SER A 62 -2.92 0.05 6.14
CA SER A 62 -2.32 -1.28 6.11
C SER A 62 -0.90 -1.29 6.68
N GLN A 63 -0.13 -0.22 6.48
CA GLN A 63 1.18 -0.02 7.12
C GLN A 63 1.05 0.09 8.65
N ARG A 64 0.02 0.78 9.13
CA ARG A 64 -0.27 0.85 10.56
C ARG A 64 -0.67 -0.52 11.11
N GLU A 65 -1.53 -1.25 10.42
CA GLU A 65 -1.92 -2.62 10.78
C GLU A 65 -0.69 -3.56 10.83
N PHE A 66 0.21 -3.44 9.86
CA PHE A 66 1.47 -4.18 9.83
C PHE A 66 2.32 -3.87 11.07
N LEU A 67 2.48 -2.58 11.42
CA LEU A 67 3.25 -2.18 12.60
C LEU A 67 2.60 -2.64 13.91
N ASP A 68 1.27 -2.60 14.00
CA ASP A 68 0.51 -3.10 15.15
C ASP A 68 0.67 -4.62 15.29
N THR A 69 0.63 -5.35 14.18
CA THR A 69 0.83 -6.81 14.12
C THR A 69 2.26 -7.20 14.46
N PHE A 70 3.25 -6.47 13.93
CA PHE A 70 4.67 -6.64 14.26
C PHE A 70 4.95 -6.37 15.76
N SER A 71 4.19 -5.45 16.36
CA SER A 71 4.29 -5.10 17.78
C SER A 71 3.50 -6.03 18.70
N ALA A 72 2.64 -6.90 18.16
CA ALA A 72 1.84 -7.80 18.97
C ALA A 72 2.76 -8.82 19.65
N ASP A 73 2.69 -8.89 20.98
CA ASP A 73 3.41 -9.90 21.75
C ASP A 73 2.86 -11.27 21.37
N THR A 74 3.71 -12.11 20.77
CA THR A 74 3.37 -13.50 20.43
C THR A 74 3.31 -14.40 21.69
N SER A 75 3.55 -13.86 22.90
CA SER A 75 3.30 -14.56 24.16
C SER A 75 1.79 -14.66 24.40
N GLY A 76 1.24 -15.84 24.15
CA GLY A 76 -0.19 -16.12 24.03
C GLY A 76 -1.01 -16.03 25.31
N ASP A 77 -0.93 -14.92 26.06
CA ASP A 77 -1.86 -14.64 27.15
C ASP A 77 -2.91 -13.58 26.72
N PRO A 78 -4.10 -14.01 26.25
CA PRO A 78 -5.18 -13.10 25.87
C PRO A 78 -5.70 -12.22 27.04
N SER A 79 -5.36 -12.54 28.29
CA SER A 79 -5.69 -11.71 29.46
C SER A 79 -4.95 -10.36 29.44
N LEU A 80 -3.72 -10.33 28.94
CA LEU A 80 -2.88 -9.12 28.86
C LEU A 80 -3.26 -8.21 27.68
N ALA A 81 -4.00 -8.71 26.70
CA ALA A 81 -4.52 -7.90 25.59
C ALA A 81 -5.51 -6.82 26.08
N ASN A 82 -6.21 -7.07 27.18
CA ASN A 82 -7.15 -6.12 27.76
C ASN A 82 -6.47 -5.06 28.64
N ASP A 83 -5.34 -5.39 29.27
CA ASP A 83 -4.58 -4.46 30.13
C ASP A 83 -3.79 -3.40 29.33
N LYS A 84 -3.51 -3.69 28.04
CA LYS A 84 -2.92 -2.73 27.10
C LYS A 84 -3.82 -1.53 26.78
N ARG A 85 -5.13 -1.58 27.07
CA ARG A 85 -6.01 -0.40 26.95
C ARG A 85 -5.78 0.65 28.04
N LYS A 86 -5.15 0.27 29.16
CA LYS A 86 -4.84 1.19 30.29
C LYS A 86 -3.38 1.64 30.34
N GLY A 87 -2.44 0.83 29.83
CA GLY A 87 -1.01 1.16 29.78
C GLY A 87 -0.57 1.65 28.39
N LYS A 88 -1.00 2.83 27.97
CA LYS A 88 -0.54 3.48 26.72
C LYS A 88 0.92 3.94 26.88
N GLY A 89 1.86 3.00 26.87
CA GLY A 89 3.21 3.30 26.41
C GLY A 89 3.05 3.95 25.03
N LYS A 90 3.45 5.21 24.89
CA LYS A 90 3.20 6.02 23.69
C LYS A 90 3.79 5.30 22.48
N THR A 91 2.98 4.56 21.72
CA THR A 91 3.33 4.15 20.37
C THR A 91 3.70 5.42 19.62
N PRO A 92 4.94 5.53 19.10
CA PRO A 92 5.36 6.75 18.45
C PRO A 92 4.41 7.05 17.28
N PRO A 93 4.06 8.33 17.07
CA PRO A 93 3.17 8.69 15.98
C PRO A 93 3.80 8.28 14.65
N ILE A 94 2.99 7.73 13.76
CA ILE A 94 3.40 7.36 12.41
C ILE A 94 3.22 8.60 11.52
N ALA A 95 4.30 9.07 10.92
CA ALA A 95 4.28 10.26 10.06
C ALA A 95 4.20 9.90 8.56
N ASN A 96 3.13 9.22 8.11
CA ASN A 96 3.06 8.60 6.77
C ASN A 96 2.11 9.31 5.76
N GLN A 97 1.84 10.61 5.91
CA GLN A 97 0.81 11.29 5.11
C GLN A 97 1.32 11.95 3.81
N PHE A 98 2.57 12.41 3.74
CA PHE A 98 3.02 13.30 2.64
C PHE A 98 4.44 13.07 2.11
N ALA A 99 5.20 12.15 2.70
CA ALA A 99 6.59 11.87 2.31
C ALA A 99 6.99 10.47 2.78
N LEU A 100 8.30 10.22 2.89
CA LEU A 100 8.82 9.05 3.57
C LEU A 100 8.36 9.06 5.03
N GLY A 101 7.50 8.11 5.39
CA GLY A 101 7.04 7.95 6.75
C GLY A 101 8.14 7.42 7.65
N TYR A 102 8.10 7.80 8.93
CA TYR A 102 9.06 7.34 9.91
C TYR A 102 8.36 6.97 11.21
N THR A 103 8.80 5.88 11.82
CA THR A 103 8.51 5.51 13.20
C THR A 103 9.65 4.65 13.73
N TYR A 104 9.69 4.37 15.02
CA TYR A 104 10.70 3.50 15.62
C TYR A 104 10.11 2.67 16.74
N ARG A 105 10.78 1.57 17.08
CA ARG A 105 10.36 0.68 18.15
C ARG A 105 11.56 0.09 18.86
N ASP A 106 11.51 0.10 20.18
CA ASP A 106 12.45 -0.65 21.01
C ASP A 106 11.93 -2.09 21.15
N VAL A 107 12.78 -3.05 20.78
CA VAL A 107 12.52 -4.48 20.89
C VAL A 107 13.05 -4.97 22.23
N LEU A 108 12.16 -5.50 23.05
CA LEU A 108 12.49 -6.06 24.37
C LEU A 108 12.80 -7.55 24.25
N ASP A 109 13.59 -8.07 25.17
CA ASP A 109 13.82 -9.51 25.33
C ASP A 109 12.56 -10.21 25.90
N ALA A 110 12.58 -11.54 25.99
CA ALA A 110 11.42 -12.36 26.32
C ALA A 110 10.83 -12.09 27.71
N ASP A 111 11.64 -11.61 28.65
CA ASP A 111 11.24 -11.19 30.01
C ASP A 111 10.72 -9.74 30.07
N LYS A 112 10.84 -9.00 28.97
CA LYS A 112 10.48 -7.58 28.82
C LYS A 112 11.29 -6.63 29.72
N GLU A 113 12.45 -7.06 30.21
CA GLU A 113 13.32 -6.22 31.04
C GLU A 113 14.40 -5.53 30.20
N ASP A 114 15.07 -6.28 29.33
CA ASP A 114 16.19 -5.80 28.53
C ASP A 114 15.77 -5.37 27.12
N THR A 115 16.30 -4.24 26.64
CA THR A 115 16.14 -3.81 25.24
C THR A 115 17.22 -4.43 24.37
N LEU A 116 16.82 -5.29 23.42
CA LEU A 116 17.71 -5.98 22.49
C LEU A 116 18.21 -5.06 21.35
N ALA A 117 17.32 -4.28 20.77
CA ALA A 117 17.62 -3.42 19.62
C ALA A 117 16.57 -2.32 19.46
N ARG A 118 16.91 -1.27 18.73
CA ARG A 118 15.98 -0.27 18.22
C ARG A 118 15.75 -0.48 16.73
N VAL A 119 14.52 -0.75 16.33
CA VAL A 119 14.10 -0.90 14.94
C VAL A 119 13.52 0.43 14.46
N SER A 120 14.19 1.09 13.52
CA SER A 120 13.69 2.27 12.80
C SER A 120 12.94 1.82 11.56
N ALA A 121 11.66 2.19 11.42
CA ALA A 121 10.84 1.84 10.27
C ALA A 121 10.60 3.06 9.37
N TYR A 122 11.01 2.95 8.12
CA TYR A 122 10.80 3.91 7.05
C TYR A 122 9.68 3.39 6.15
N LEU A 123 8.66 4.20 5.89
CA LEU A 123 7.42 3.77 5.26
C LEU A 123 7.21 4.51 3.93
N LEU A 124 6.98 3.76 2.85
CA LEU A 124 6.72 4.32 1.53
C LEU A 124 5.55 3.58 0.86
N SER A 125 4.44 4.28 0.63
CA SER A 125 3.22 3.65 0.09
C SER A 125 3.25 3.43 -1.42
N GLU A 126 3.91 4.31 -2.18
CA GLU A 126 3.88 4.30 -3.64
C GLU A 126 5.27 4.11 -4.26
N PRO A 127 5.41 3.29 -5.31
CA PRO A 127 6.69 3.05 -5.99
C PRO A 127 7.06 4.21 -6.93
N SER A 128 7.01 5.46 -6.45
CA SER A 128 7.37 6.63 -7.26
C SER A 128 8.88 6.85 -7.26
N PRO A 129 9.52 6.99 -8.44
CA PRO A 129 10.94 7.34 -8.55
C PRO A 129 11.32 8.65 -7.85
N SER A 130 10.35 9.54 -7.64
CA SER A 130 10.54 10.79 -6.90
C SER A 130 11.01 10.58 -5.44
N PHE A 131 10.73 9.42 -4.86
CA PHE A 131 11.17 9.06 -3.51
C PHE A 131 12.53 8.34 -3.48
N ALA A 132 13.09 7.94 -4.62
CA ALA A 132 14.41 7.31 -4.70
C ALA A 132 15.53 8.15 -4.01
N PRO A 133 15.57 9.49 -4.16
CA PRO A 133 16.55 10.32 -3.46
C PRO A 133 16.41 10.32 -1.93
N LEU A 134 15.24 9.96 -1.39
CA LEU A 134 15.03 9.85 0.06
C LEU A 134 15.54 8.53 0.63
N LEU A 135 15.61 7.48 -0.20
CA LEU A 135 16.10 6.17 0.21
C LEU A 135 17.63 6.11 0.22
N LYS A 136 18.29 6.79 -0.72
CA LYS A 136 19.75 6.78 -0.85
C LYS A 136 20.50 7.13 0.44
N PRO A 137 20.16 8.21 1.19
CA PRO A 137 20.88 8.56 2.43
C PRO A 137 20.69 7.56 3.57
N LEU A 138 19.66 6.69 3.50
CA LEU A 138 19.39 5.67 4.51
C LEU A 138 20.27 4.43 4.32
N LEU A 139 20.79 4.23 3.11
CA LEU A 139 21.61 3.10 2.72
C LEU A 139 23.08 3.53 2.69
N THR A 140 23.80 3.14 3.73
CA THR A 140 25.21 3.45 3.95
C THR A 140 25.94 2.14 4.24
N PRO A 141 27.29 2.11 4.16
CA PRO A 141 28.05 0.89 4.46
C PRO A 141 27.76 0.33 5.86
N LYS A 142 27.36 1.18 6.81
CA LYS A 142 27.01 0.76 8.18
C LYS A 142 25.57 0.30 8.33
N SER A 143 24.64 0.88 7.56
CA SER A 143 23.21 0.58 7.70
C SER A 143 22.74 -0.58 6.82
N VAL A 144 23.41 -0.85 5.69
CA VAL A 144 23.04 -1.94 4.77
C VAL A 144 22.95 -3.31 5.45
N PRO A 145 23.95 -3.76 6.24
CA PRO A 145 23.87 -5.06 6.92
C PRO A 145 22.70 -5.15 7.92
N GLU A 146 22.24 -3.98 8.39
CA GLU A 146 21.20 -3.83 9.40
C GLU A 146 19.83 -3.47 8.83
N THR A 147 19.67 -3.52 7.50
CA THR A 147 18.45 -3.14 6.81
C THR A 147 17.70 -4.37 6.28
N LEU A 148 16.39 -4.42 6.53
CA LEU A 148 15.46 -5.37 5.90
C LEU A 148 14.44 -4.61 5.07
N VAL A 149 14.24 -5.03 3.82
CA VAL A 149 13.14 -4.56 2.98
C VAL A 149 11.90 -5.41 3.24
N VAL A 150 10.77 -4.77 3.51
CA VAL A 150 9.46 -5.41 3.64
C VAL A 150 8.53 -4.86 2.56
N ILE A 151 8.02 -5.71 1.69
CA ILE A 151 7.01 -5.34 0.69
C ILE A 151 5.65 -5.82 1.18
N LEU A 152 4.71 -4.88 1.34
CA LEU A 152 3.34 -5.14 1.75
C LEU A 152 2.46 -5.37 0.51
N MET A 153 1.69 -6.45 0.55
CA MET A 153 0.64 -6.78 -0.41
C MET A 153 -0.66 -7.04 0.34
N ASP A 154 -1.81 -6.94 -0.32
CA ASP A 154 -3.12 -7.21 0.29
C ASP A 154 -3.88 -8.28 -0.52
N TRP A 155 -4.46 -9.25 0.18
CA TRP A 155 -5.37 -10.25 -0.37
C TRP A 155 -6.71 -9.67 -0.90
N SER A 156 -6.94 -8.37 -0.79
CA SER A 156 -8.04 -7.70 -1.50
C SER A 156 -7.88 -7.67 -3.01
N ASP A 157 -6.66 -7.72 -3.51
CA ASP A 157 -6.30 -7.49 -4.90
C ASP A 157 -5.08 -8.32 -5.34
N PRO A 158 -5.11 -9.66 -5.16
CA PRO A 158 -4.01 -10.58 -5.48
C PRO A 158 -3.57 -10.53 -6.95
N TRP A 159 -4.47 -10.19 -7.87
CA TRP A 159 -4.18 -10.00 -9.29
C TRP A 159 -3.15 -8.89 -9.57
N THR A 160 -2.90 -7.97 -8.63
CA THR A 160 -1.93 -6.88 -8.81
C THR A 160 -0.51 -7.24 -8.36
N TRP A 161 -0.35 -8.34 -7.62
CA TRP A 161 0.84 -8.59 -6.80
C TRP A 161 2.14 -8.66 -7.59
N VAL A 162 2.16 -9.38 -8.71
CA VAL A 162 3.38 -9.54 -9.52
C VAL A 162 3.78 -8.20 -10.17
N ARG A 163 2.80 -7.42 -10.65
CA ARG A 163 3.05 -6.05 -11.14
C ARG A 163 3.63 -5.17 -10.04
N ARG A 164 3.03 -5.17 -8.83
CA ARG A 164 3.52 -4.39 -7.69
C ARG A 164 4.92 -4.81 -7.26
N LEU A 165 5.18 -6.11 -7.18
CA LEU A 165 6.49 -6.63 -6.85
C LEU A 165 7.54 -6.20 -7.87
N ARG A 166 7.19 -6.18 -9.16
CA ARG A 166 8.07 -5.70 -10.23
C ARG A 166 8.39 -4.23 -10.05
N GLU A 167 7.38 -3.38 -9.84
CA GLU A 167 7.55 -1.94 -9.63
C GLU A 167 8.50 -1.65 -8.46
N TRP A 168 8.29 -2.31 -7.32
CA TRP A 168 9.15 -2.18 -6.15
C TRP A 168 10.57 -2.68 -6.39
N THR A 169 10.72 -3.84 -7.03
CA THR A 169 12.04 -4.39 -7.37
C THR A 169 12.80 -3.46 -8.32
N ARG A 170 12.16 -2.93 -9.37
CA ARG A 170 12.79 -1.97 -10.30
C ARG A 170 13.20 -0.67 -9.60
N LEU A 171 12.34 -0.12 -8.73
CA LEU A 171 12.67 1.06 -7.93
C LEU A 171 13.87 0.81 -7.00
N LEU A 172 13.87 -0.33 -6.28
CA LEU A 172 14.97 -0.72 -5.41
C LEU A 172 16.27 -0.87 -6.20
N ARG A 173 16.26 -1.59 -7.33
CA ARG A 173 17.44 -1.74 -8.19
C ARG A 173 17.98 -0.39 -8.64
N SER A 174 17.10 0.53 -9.07
CA SER A 174 17.49 1.89 -9.44
C SER A 174 18.22 2.63 -8.30
N VAL A 175 17.68 2.55 -7.08
CA VAL A 175 18.31 3.16 -5.89
C VAL A 175 19.66 2.51 -5.58
N LEU A 176 19.70 1.16 -5.55
CA LEU A 176 20.85 0.38 -5.13
C LEU A 176 22.04 0.50 -6.10
N VAL A 177 21.77 0.56 -7.42
CA VAL A 177 22.80 0.82 -8.43
C VAL A 177 23.36 2.25 -8.31
N SER A 178 22.56 3.21 -7.82
CA SER A 178 22.97 4.60 -7.64
C SER A 178 23.84 4.86 -6.40
N LEU A 179 24.05 3.85 -5.54
CA LEU A 179 24.90 3.94 -4.35
C LEU A 179 26.39 4.00 -4.72
N ASP A 180 27.21 4.47 -3.78
CA ASP A 180 28.66 4.46 -3.87
C ASP A 180 29.25 3.05 -3.83
N ASP A 181 30.48 2.91 -4.32
CA ASP A 181 31.14 1.62 -4.47
C ASP A 181 31.47 0.94 -3.12
N GLU A 182 31.71 1.72 -2.07
CA GLU A 182 31.92 1.20 -0.71
C GLU A 182 30.65 0.50 -0.20
N THR A 183 29.49 1.14 -0.37
CA THR A 183 28.21 0.54 0.00
C THR A 183 27.90 -0.70 -0.83
N LYS A 184 28.21 -0.70 -2.14
CA LYS A 184 28.03 -1.87 -3.01
C LYS A 184 28.91 -3.06 -2.60
N PHE A 185 30.14 -2.81 -2.19
CA PHE A 185 31.02 -3.87 -1.68
C PHE A 185 30.41 -4.52 -0.43
N VAL A 186 29.92 -3.73 0.52
CA VAL A 186 29.24 -4.26 1.72
C VAL A 186 27.95 -5.02 1.35
N MET A 187 27.23 -4.61 0.32
CA MET A 187 26.07 -5.34 -0.18
C MET A 187 26.45 -6.74 -0.71
N GLU A 188 27.58 -6.87 -1.41
CA GLU A 188 28.09 -8.17 -1.90
C GLU A 188 28.50 -9.08 -0.74
N GLU A 189 29.19 -8.54 0.27
CA GLU A 189 29.53 -9.27 1.50
C GLU A 189 28.28 -9.73 2.23
N THR A 190 27.32 -8.81 2.44
CA THR A 190 26.02 -9.10 3.05
C THR A 190 25.33 -10.24 2.31
N MET A 191 25.30 -10.21 0.98
CA MET A 191 24.67 -11.27 0.19
C MET A 191 25.39 -12.61 0.28
N THR A 192 26.71 -12.60 0.39
CA THR A 192 27.49 -13.83 0.61
C THR A 192 27.14 -14.45 1.96
N GLU A 193 27.10 -13.65 3.03
CA GLU A 193 26.67 -14.11 4.36
C GLU A 193 25.24 -14.65 4.34
N TRP A 194 24.32 -13.97 3.66
CA TRP A 194 22.92 -14.38 3.58
C TRP A 194 22.70 -15.66 2.79
N ARG A 195 23.47 -15.90 1.72
CA ARG A 195 23.49 -17.19 1.00
C ARG A 195 23.87 -18.34 1.94
N ASP A 196 24.72 -18.09 2.92
CA ASP A 196 25.23 -19.13 3.82
C ASP A 196 24.45 -19.26 5.14
N ARG A 197 23.69 -18.22 5.54
CA ARG A 197 23.04 -18.04 6.85
C ARG A 197 22.09 -19.16 7.32
N LYS A 198 21.78 -20.16 6.50
CA LYS A 198 20.94 -21.32 6.86
C LYS A 198 21.34 -22.65 6.21
N ARG A 199 22.49 -22.72 5.53
CA ARG A 199 23.05 -24.00 5.07
C ARG A 199 23.86 -24.74 6.15
N GLY A 200 23.98 -24.15 7.35
CA GLY A 200 24.47 -24.81 8.55
C GLY A 200 23.32 -25.21 9.47
N VAL A 201 23.08 -26.52 9.57
CA VAL A 201 22.52 -27.27 10.70
C VAL A 201 21.55 -26.49 11.61
N ASP A 202 20.26 -26.78 11.49
CA ASP A 202 19.33 -26.58 12.59
C ASP A 202 19.93 -27.26 13.85
N PRO A 203 20.26 -26.55 14.94
CA PRO A 203 20.90 -27.20 16.09
C PRO A 203 19.98 -28.19 16.81
N SER A 204 18.69 -28.22 16.47
CA SER A 204 17.80 -29.33 16.85
C SER A 204 18.20 -30.66 16.19
N SER A 205 18.83 -30.61 15.02
CA SER A 205 19.36 -31.76 14.29
C SER A 205 20.81 -32.13 14.71
N ALA A 206 21.54 -31.18 15.30
CA ALA A 206 22.87 -31.44 15.87
C ALA A 206 22.84 -32.30 17.14
N ALA A 207 21.70 -32.37 17.83
CA ALA A 207 21.55 -33.19 19.04
C ALA A 207 21.37 -34.69 18.76
N ALA A 208 21.13 -35.10 17.50
CA ALA A 208 20.90 -36.50 17.12
C ALA A 208 22.08 -37.14 16.35
N GLY A 209 23.10 -36.37 15.96
CA GLY A 209 24.26 -36.86 15.20
C GLY A 209 25.55 -36.63 15.97
N GLY A 210 26.02 -37.64 16.68
CA GLY A 210 27.30 -37.61 17.37
C GLY A 210 28.48 -37.32 16.42
N MET A 211 29.45 -36.57 16.95
CA MET A 211 30.86 -36.50 16.57
C MET A 211 31.20 -36.63 15.06
N SER A 212 31.52 -35.50 14.41
CA SER A 212 32.23 -35.50 13.12
C SER A 212 33.17 -34.30 12.97
N ASN A 213 34.45 -34.58 13.20
CA ASN A 213 35.70 -34.03 12.64
C ASN A 213 35.64 -32.79 11.71
N SER A 214 36.47 -31.79 12.07
CA SER A 214 37.48 -31.05 11.26
C SER A 214 37.41 -30.95 9.71
N SER A 215 36.25 -30.99 9.05
CA SER A 215 36.10 -30.40 7.72
C SER A 215 35.38 -29.06 7.86
N GLY A 216 35.91 -28.01 7.23
CA GLY A 216 35.21 -26.73 7.12
C GLY A 216 33.79 -26.92 6.56
N PRO A 217 32.88 -25.95 6.75
CA PRO A 217 31.50 -26.07 6.28
C PRO A 217 31.50 -26.39 4.79
N VAL A 218 31.02 -27.59 4.43
CA VAL A 218 30.88 -28.01 3.04
C VAL A 218 29.75 -27.16 2.45
N ALA A 219 30.10 -26.15 1.67
CA ALA A 219 29.14 -25.31 0.96
C ALA A 219 28.44 -26.17 -0.11
N ILE A 220 27.21 -26.59 0.17
CA ILE A 220 26.35 -27.23 -0.82
C ILE A 220 26.03 -26.19 -1.90
N PRO A 221 26.20 -26.51 -3.19
CA PRO A 221 25.89 -25.57 -4.26
C PRO A 221 24.41 -25.15 -4.21
N LEU A 222 24.17 -23.89 -4.59
CA LEU A 222 22.83 -23.33 -4.69
C LEU A 222 21.97 -24.13 -5.69
N GLY A 223 20.70 -24.33 -5.34
CA GLY A 223 19.73 -24.90 -6.26
C GLY A 223 19.38 -23.91 -7.39
N PRO A 224 18.72 -24.39 -8.47
CA PRO A 224 18.28 -23.51 -9.54
C PRO A 224 17.29 -22.46 -9.00
N GLY A 225 17.43 -21.21 -9.43
CA GLY A 225 16.59 -20.11 -8.97
C GLY A 225 16.98 -19.52 -7.61
N GLU A 226 17.88 -20.14 -6.84
CA GLU A 226 18.25 -19.65 -5.52
C GLU A 226 19.29 -18.52 -5.61
N TRP A 227 18.91 -17.31 -5.20
CA TRP A 227 19.79 -16.12 -5.19
C TRP A 227 20.32 -15.69 -6.58
N ASP A 228 19.61 -16.01 -7.65
CA ASP A 228 19.93 -15.57 -9.01
C ASP A 228 19.88 -14.02 -9.16
N GLU A 229 18.95 -13.36 -8.46
CA GLU A 229 18.64 -11.93 -8.58
C GLU A 229 18.77 -11.22 -7.23
N GLY A 230 19.84 -11.47 -6.48
CA GLY A 230 20.08 -10.84 -5.18
C GLY A 230 20.20 -9.31 -5.29
N LEU A 231 19.39 -8.57 -4.52
CA LEU A 231 19.36 -7.09 -4.56
C LEU A 231 20.50 -6.39 -3.80
N GLY A 232 21.27 -7.08 -2.97
CA GLY A 232 22.24 -6.54 -2.00
C GLY A 232 21.72 -6.33 -0.58
N ILE A 233 20.39 -6.36 -0.36
CA ILE A 233 19.73 -6.21 0.94
C ILE A 233 18.66 -7.32 1.08
N PRO A 234 18.49 -7.94 2.27
CA PRO A 234 17.46 -8.96 2.47
C PRO A 234 16.04 -8.39 2.28
N MET A 235 15.14 -9.25 1.80
CA MET A 235 13.76 -8.89 1.49
C MET A 235 12.75 -9.87 2.14
N CYS A 236 11.61 -9.33 2.55
CA CYS A 236 10.46 -10.06 3.07
C CYS A 236 9.19 -9.54 2.40
N VAL A 237 8.35 -10.44 1.89
CA VAL A 237 7.03 -10.11 1.36
C VAL A 237 5.98 -10.52 2.38
N VAL A 238 5.12 -9.57 2.75
CA VAL A 238 4.03 -9.75 3.70
C VAL A 238 2.72 -9.55 2.98
N CYS A 239 1.94 -10.62 2.82
CA CYS A 239 0.60 -10.54 2.27
C CYS A 239 -0.40 -10.40 3.43
N GLN A 240 -0.99 -9.21 3.55
CA GLN A 240 -1.97 -8.86 4.57
C GLN A 240 -3.38 -9.31 4.17
N GLY A 241 -4.27 -9.41 5.15
CA GLY A 241 -5.69 -9.70 4.92
C GLY A 241 -5.99 -11.14 4.50
N ALA A 242 -5.24 -12.13 4.99
CA ALA A 242 -5.45 -13.54 4.60
C ALA A 242 -6.84 -14.09 4.98
N ASP A 243 -7.58 -13.44 5.88
CA ASP A 243 -9.01 -13.67 6.14
C ASP A 243 -9.89 -13.44 4.89
N LYS A 244 -9.43 -12.64 3.93
CA LYS A 244 -10.13 -12.38 2.66
C LYS A 244 -10.06 -13.57 1.69
N ILE A 245 -9.22 -14.58 1.92
CA ILE A 245 -9.14 -15.79 1.08
C ILE A 245 -10.50 -16.51 1.04
N GLU A 246 -11.15 -16.66 2.20
CA GLU A 246 -12.48 -17.28 2.28
C GLU A 246 -13.54 -16.45 1.53
N LYS A 247 -13.38 -15.12 1.51
CA LYS A 247 -14.24 -14.22 0.76
C LYS A 247 -14.04 -14.37 -0.76
N LEU A 248 -12.79 -14.52 -1.23
CA LEU A 248 -12.49 -14.75 -2.65
C LEU A 248 -13.10 -16.08 -3.15
N GLU A 249 -13.06 -17.13 -2.32
CA GLU A 249 -13.70 -18.41 -2.65
C GLU A 249 -15.22 -18.27 -2.77
N LYS A 250 -15.87 -17.60 -1.81
CA LYS A 250 -17.34 -17.47 -1.77
C LYS A 250 -17.89 -16.48 -2.79
N ASP A 251 -17.31 -15.29 -2.88
CA ASP A 251 -17.87 -14.16 -3.64
C ASP A 251 -17.37 -14.13 -5.09
N HIS A 252 -16.16 -14.65 -5.34
CA HIS A 252 -15.49 -14.58 -6.65
C HIS A 252 -15.22 -15.95 -7.27
N GLY A 253 -15.67 -17.04 -6.65
CA GLY A 253 -15.57 -18.38 -7.20
C GLY A 253 -14.14 -18.89 -7.35
N TRP A 254 -13.21 -18.37 -6.53
CA TRP A 254 -11.85 -18.90 -6.51
C TRP A 254 -11.84 -20.34 -5.98
N HIS A 255 -10.96 -21.15 -6.52
CA HIS A 255 -10.73 -22.52 -6.10
C HIS A 255 -9.30 -22.68 -5.59
N GLU A 256 -9.01 -23.84 -5.00
CA GLU A 256 -7.68 -24.15 -4.47
C GLU A 256 -6.59 -24.02 -5.54
N GLU A 257 -6.94 -24.27 -6.80
CA GLU A 257 -6.03 -24.17 -7.95
C GLU A 257 -5.44 -22.77 -8.12
N GLN A 258 -6.25 -21.73 -7.94
CA GLN A 258 -5.81 -20.34 -8.04
C GLN A 258 -4.94 -19.95 -6.85
N PHE A 259 -5.28 -20.41 -5.64
CA PHE A 259 -4.47 -20.14 -4.45
C PHE A 259 -3.10 -20.83 -4.51
N ASP A 260 -3.06 -22.09 -4.95
CA ASP A 260 -1.83 -22.84 -5.22
C ASP A 260 -0.98 -22.16 -6.29
N PHE A 261 -1.61 -21.72 -7.39
CA PHE A 261 -0.90 -20.99 -8.45
C PHE A 261 -0.27 -19.70 -7.92
N VAL A 262 -1.02 -18.88 -7.17
CA VAL A 262 -0.49 -17.65 -6.54
C VAL A 262 0.71 -17.98 -5.64
N LEU A 263 0.59 -19.01 -4.82
CA LEU A 263 1.65 -19.43 -3.91
C LEU A 263 2.89 -19.94 -4.66
N GLN A 264 2.72 -20.80 -5.67
CA GLN A 264 3.81 -21.31 -6.50
C GLN A 264 4.52 -20.17 -7.23
N PHE A 265 3.77 -19.24 -7.83
CA PHE A 265 4.30 -18.11 -8.57
C PHE A 265 5.12 -17.16 -7.71
N LEU A 266 4.57 -16.75 -6.55
CA LEU A 266 5.31 -15.91 -5.60
C LEU A 266 6.56 -16.61 -5.10
N ARG A 267 6.48 -17.88 -4.70
CA ARG A 267 7.63 -18.63 -4.20
C ARG A 267 8.73 -18.74 -5.24
N THR A 268 8.40 -18.98 -6.51
CA THR A 268 9.38 -19.04 -7.60
C THR A 268 10.12 -17.71 -7.79
N ILE A 269 9.40 -16.58 -7.75
CA ILE A 269 10.01 -15.26 -7.89
C ILE A 269 10.87 -14.90 -6.66
N LEU A 270 10.33 -15.13 -5.46
CA LEU A 270 11.00 -14.75 -4.22
C LEU A 270 12.25 -15.59 -3.93
N LEU A 271 12.30 -16.83 -4.44
CA LEU A 271 13.50 -17.67 -4.41
C LEU A 271 14.71 -16.99 -5.08
N LYS A 272 14.49 -16.29 -6.20
CA LYS A 272 15.53 -15.56 -6.93
C LYS A 272 16.17 -14.46 -6.11
N HIS A 273 15.39 -13.84 -5.23
CA HIS A 273 15.86 -12.77 -4.36
C HIS A 273 16.33 -13.27 -2.97
N GLY A 274 16.20 -14.57 -2.69
CA GLY A 274 16.44 -15.12 -1.34
C GLY A 274 15.46 -14.59 -0.29
N ALA A 275 14.29 -14.13 -0.72
CA ALA A 275 13.31 -13.45 0.13
C ALA A 275 12.47 -14.43 0.95
N SER A 276 11.87 -13.90 2.02
CA SER A 276 10.86 -14.63 2.80
C SER A 276 9.44 -14.22 2.39
N LEU A 277 8.48 -15.11 2.62
CA LEU A 277 7.05 -14.87 2.38
C LEU A 277 6.25 -15.20 3.64
N ILE A 278 5.32 -14.34 4.02
CA ILE A 278 4.40 -14.60 5.13
C ILE A 278 3.01 -14.04 4.84
N TYR A 279 1.98 -14.81 5.17
CA TYR A 279 0.60 -14.33 5.17
C TYR A 279 0.19 -13.93 6.58
N THR A 280 -0.51 -12.80 6.67
CA THR A 280 -0.94 -12.24 7.95
C THR A 280 -2.43 -11.97 7.93
N THR A 281 -3.07 -12.27 9.05
CA THR A 281 -4.47 -11.93 9.31
C THR A 281 -4.49 -10.87 10.41
N PRO A 282 -5.27 -9.79 10.25
CA PRO A 282 -5.38 -8.75 11.27
C PRO A 282 -5.75 -9.35 12.64
N PHE A 283 -5.13 -8.84 13.69
CA PHE A 283 -5.42 -9.21 15.10
C PHE A 283 -5.16 -10.67 15.50
N LEU A 284 -4.63 -11.50 14.60
CA LEU A 284 -4.27 -12.89 14.90
C LEU A 284 -2.77 -13.03 15.17
N ALA A 285 -2.44 -13.75 16.24
CA ALA A 285 -1.05 -14.09 16.55
C ALA A 285 -0.43 -14.85 15.36
N ASN A 286 0.77 -14.44 14.95
CA ASN A 286 1.48 -14.99 13.81
C ASN A 286 2.99 -14.93 14.04
N SER A 287 3.76 -15.51 13.11
CA SER A 287 5.22 -15.58 13.20
C SER A 287 5.93 -14.34 12.62
N LEU A 288 5.20 -13.25 12.32
CA LEU A 288 5.76 -12.05 11.67
C LEU A 288 6.87 -11.43 12.50
N GLN A 289 6.62 -11.26 13.81
CA GLN A 289 7.58 -10.68 14.74
C GLN A 289 8.88 -11.49 14.75
N GLY A 290 8.79 -12.81 14.99
CA GLY A 290 9.94 -13.70 14.98
C GLY A 290 10.67 -13.74 13.64
N LEU A 291 9.93 -13.67 12.52
CA LEU A 291 10.51 -13.65 11.18
C LEU A 291 11.34 -12.38 10.96
N ILE A 292 10.77 -11.21 11.25
CA ILE A 292 11.46 -9.92 11.08
C ILE A 292 12.65 -9.80 12.05
N HIS A 293 12.48 -10.19 13.32
CA HIS A 293 13.57 -10.19 14.30
C HIS A 293 14.71 -11.10 13.85
N SER A 294 14.41 -12.34 13.45
CA SER A 294 15.41 -13.26 12.92
C SER A 294 16.10 -12.71 11.68
N SER A 295 15.38 -12.00 10.82
CA SER A 295 15.94 -11.45 9.58
C SER A 295 16.88 -10.27 9.87
N LEU A 296 16.53 -9.42 10.82
CA LEU A 296 17.37 -8.32 11.32
C LEU A 296 18.51 -8.77 12.25
N GLY A 297 18.67 -10.08 12.47
CA GLY A 297 19.68 -10.61 13.41
C GLY A 297 19.44 -10.22 14.86
N ILE A 298 18.19 -9.94 15.23
CA ILE A 298 17.78 -9.70 16.61
C ILE A 298 17.46 -11.06 17.22
N HIS A 299 18.25 -11.45 18.21
CA HIS A 299 18.11 -12.73 18.90
C HIS A 299 17.85 -12.48 20.38
N SER A 300 16.80 -13.13 20.90
CA SER A 300 16.52 -13.15 22.33
C SER A 300 17.61 -13.92 23.05
N LEU A 301 18.06 -13.40 24.20
CA LEU A 301 19.07 -14.05 25.04
C LEU A 301 18.45 -15.17 25.89
N LEU A 302 17.13 -15.14 26.03
CA LEU A 302 16.36 -16.02 26.92
C LEU A 302 15.59 -17.10 26.16
N LYS A 303 15.13 -16.80 24.94
CA LYS A 303 14.28 -17.68 24.13
C LYS A 303 14.84 -17.83 22.73
N ARG A 304 15.13 -19.06 22.34
CA ARG A 304 15.45 -19.36 20.94
C ARG A 304 14.15 -19.63 20.17
N GLU A 305 13.73 -18.67 19.36
CA GLU A 305 12.58 -18.86 18.47
C GLU A 305 13.00 -19.58 17.19
N SER A 306 12.37 -20.73 16.92
CA SER A 306 12.48 -21.45 15.65
C SER A 306 11.28 -21.11 14.77
N LEU A 307 11.52 -20.65 13.55
CA LEU A 307 10.46 -20.38 12.58
C LEU A 307 9.97 -21.71 11.98
N LYS A 308 8.71 -22.06 12.26
CA LYS A 308 8.06 -23.24 11.67
C LYS A 308 7.43 -22.87 10.34
N HIS A 309 8.06 -23.28 9.24
CA HIS A 309 7.53 -23.10 7.89
C HIS A 309 6.13 -23.73 7.75
N ASN A 310 5.31 -23.12 6.91
CA ASN A 310 3.99 -23.64 6.57
C ASN A 310 3.67 -23.28 5.11
N VAL A 311 3.37 -24.28 4.31
CA VAL A 311 2.93 -24.12 2.91
C VAL A 311 1.65 -24.91 2.64
N ILE A 312 1.00 -25.40 3.70
CA ILE A 312 -0.17 -26.28 3.63
C ILE A 312 -1.42 -25.49 3.99
N ASP A 313 -1.41 -24.78 5.12
CA ASP A 313 -2.57 -23.96 5.50
C ASP A 313 -2.55 -22.65 4.69
N ARG A 314 -3.47 -22.54 3.72
CA ARG A 314 -3.55 -21.41 2.78
C ARG A 314 -3.64 -20.03 3.41
N ASP A 315 -4.20 -19.91 4.62
CA ASP A 315 -4.34 -18.65 5.37
C ASP A 315 -3.15 -18.34 6.30
N LYS A 316 -2.23 -19.30 6.48
CA LYS A 316 -1.09 -19.23 7.42
C LYS A 316 0.22 -19.63 6.76
N ILE A 317 0.42 -19.19 5.52
CA ILE A 317 1.66 -19.43 4.79
C ILE A 317 2.83 -18.72 5.47
N LEU A 318 3.91 -19.45 5.65
CA LEU A 318 5.20 -18.95 6.12
C LEU A 318 6.33 -19.69 5.40
N VAL A 319 7.07 -18.95 4.59
CA VAL A 319 8.28 -19.41 3.89
C VAL A 319 9.45 -18.56 4.39
N PRO A 320 10.24 -19.06 5.35
CA PRO A 320 11.45 -18.37 5.79
C PRO A 320 12.49 -18.29 4.67
N ALA A 321 13.33 -17.26 4.67
CA ALA A 321 14.47 -17.16 3.75
C ALA A 321 15.34 -18.43 3.81
N ASN A 322 15.87 -18.86 2.66
CA ASN A 322 16.69 -20.08 2.46
C ASN A 322 16.02 -21.43 2.81
N TRP A 323 14.71 -21.48 3.05
CA TRP A 323 14.01 -22.76 3.26
C TRP A 323 13.55 -23.41 1.95
N ASP A 324 13.16 -22.59 0.98
CA ASP A 324 12.48 -23.03 -0.23
C ASP A 324 13.43 -23.60 -1.30
N SER A 325 12.90 -24.33 -2.27
CA SER A 325 13.63 -24.80 -3.45
C SER A 325 12.65 -25.25 -4.55
N TRP A 326 13.10 -25.30 -5.82
CA TRP A 326 12.25 -25.76 -6.94
C TRP A 326 11.58 -27.12 -6.69
N GLY A 327 12.30 -28.04 -6.04
CA GLY A 327 11.72 -29.35 -5.66
C GLY A 327 10.51 -29.22 -4.74
N LYS A 328 10.53 -28.28 -3.77
CA LYS A 328 9.40 -28.05 -2.86
C LYS A 328 8.24 -27.31 -3.51
N ILE A 329 8.53 -26.39 -4.44
CA ILE A 329 7.49 -25.62 -5.15
C ILE A 329 6.74 -26.53 -6.12
N ARG A 330 7.47 -27.42 -6.83
CA ARG A 330 6.90 -28.35 -7.82
C ARG A 330 5.85 -29.31 -7.23
N ILE A 331 5.99 -29.67 -5.95
CA ILE A 331 5.14 -30.69 -5.31
C ILE A 331 3.75 -30.15 -4.95
N ILE A 332 3.56 -28.83 -4.84
CA ILE A 332 2.23 -28.27 -4.51
C ILE A 332 1.21 -28.70 -5.56
N ARG A 333 1.53 -28.48 -6.84
CA ARG A 333 0.66 -28.78 -7.95
C ARG A 333 1.45 -29.06 -9.22
N GLU A 334 1.05 -30.09 -9.94
CA GLU A 334 1.63 -30.46 -11.24
C GLU A 334 1.25 -29.46 -12.34
N GLY A 335 2.09 -29.35 -13.37
CA GLY A 335 1.83 -28.49 -14.53
C GLY A 335 2.27 -27.02 -14.38
N PHE A 336 2.87 -26.62 -13.26
CA PHE A 336 3.40 -25.27 -13.07
C PHE A 336 4.80 -25.13 -13.72
N ASP A 337 4.92 -24.22 -14.70
CA ASP A 337 6.18 -23.92 -15.39
C ASP A 337 7.06 -22.94 -14.59
N MET A 338 7.79 -23.48 -13.61
CA MET A 338 8.72 -22.69 -12.79
C MET A 338 9.88 -22.07 -13.59
N GLU A 339 10.35 -22.75 -14.64
CA GLU A 339 11.53 -22.32 -15.40
C GLU A 339 11.17 -21.14 -16.30
N GLY A 340 10.02 -21.21 -16.97
CA GLY A 340 9.44 -20.09 -17.70
C GLY A 340 9.21 -18.88 -16.80
N VAL A 341 8.56 -19.07 -15.65
CA VAL A 341 8.30 -17.98 -14.68
C VAL A 341 9.60 -17.38 -14.14
N SER A 342 10.58 -18.21 -13.78
CA SER A 342 11.89 -17.76 -13.30
C SER A 342 12.61 -16.91 -14.37
N THR A 343 12.63 -17.38 -15.61
CA THR A 343 13.31 -16.70 -16.73
C THR A 343 12.60 -15.40 -17.08
N ALA A 344 11.27 -15.43 -17.21
CA ALA A 344 10.45 -14.26 -17.47
C ALA A 344 10.64 -13.19 -16.40
N TRP A 345 10.72 -13.59 -15.12
CA TRP A 345 10.97 -12.65 -14.04
C TRP A 345 12.33 -11.96 -14.15
N SER A 346 13.39 -12.71 -14.47
CA SER A 346 14.73 -12.13 -14.67
C SER A 346 14.74 -11.07 -15.76
N ILE A 347 13.99 -11.27 -16.85
CA ILE A 347 13.86 -10.28 -17.93
C ILE A 347 13.04 -9.08 -17.43
N GLU A 348 11.90 -9.34 -16.80
CA GLU A 348 10.95 -8.31 -16.34
C GLU A 348 11.60 -7.27 -15.41
N ILE A 349 12.52 -7.66 -14.54
CA ILE A 349 13.07 -6.73 -13.54
C ILE A 349 14.25 -5.87 -14.04
N GLN A 350 14.72 -6.04 -15.28
CA GLN A 350 15.89 -5.30 -15.79
C GLN A 350 15.57 -3.85 -16.20
N ASP A 351 14.33 -3.58 -16.64
CA ASP A 351 13.95 -2.24 -17.10
C ASP A 351 13.92 -1.22 -15.93
N PRO A 352 14.14 0.08 -16.22
CA PRO A 352 14.00 1.12 -15.21
C PRO A 352 12.57 1.24 -14.68
N PRO A 353 12.37 1.85 -13.49
CA PRO A 353 11.03 2.10 -12.97
C PRO A 353 10.25 3.05 -13.89
N GLU A 354 9.00 2.70 -14.17
CA GLU A 354 8.11 3.48 -15.03
C GLU A 354 7.78 4.84 -14.38
N SER A 355 7.81 5.92 -15.17
CA SER A 355 7.43 7.23 -14.67
C SER A 355 5.91 7.40 -14.75
N ILE A 356 5.27 7.76 -13.63
CA ILE A 356 3.80 7.95 -13.52
C ILE A 356 3.29 9.05 -14.47
N TYR A 357 4.18 9.92 -14.97
CA TYR A 357 3.84 11.07 -15.83
C TYR A 357 4.00 10.83 -17.33
N GLN A 358 4.42 9.64 -17.78
CA GLN A 358 4.44 9.30 -19.20
C GLN A 358 3.16 8.56 -19.60
N THR A 359 2.05 9.26 -19.52
CA THR A 359 0.88 8.97 -20.34
C THR A 359 0.98 9.80 -21.62
N THR A 360 0.71 9.16 -22.75
CA THR A 360 0.58 9.70 -24.13
C THR A 360 1.87 10.20 -24.79
N ASP A 361 2.65 9.26 -25.31
CA ASP A 361 3.28 9.39 -26.64
C ASP A 361 3.35 7.99 -27.27
N GLU A 362 2.24 7.55 -27.87
CA GLU A 362 2.13 6.31 -28.65
C GLU A 362 2.89 6.36 -29.99
N ASN A 363 3.99 7.12 -30.10
CA ASN A 363 4.70 7.27 -31.38
C ASN A 363 6.23 7.19 -31.31
N GLN A 364 6.77 6.58 -30.26
CA GLN A 364 8.10 5.98 -30.33
C GLN A 364 7.98 4.50 -30.03
N GLN A 365 7.46 3.76 -31.03
CA GLN A 365 7.91 2.39 -31.24
C GLN A 365 9.44 2.45 -31.34
N SER A 366 10.08 2.19 -30.21
CA SER A 366 11.46 1.78 -30.17
C SER A 366 11.51 0.52 -31.02
N GLU A 367 12.21 0.61 -32.14
CA GLU A 367 12.40 -0.42 -33.16
C GLU A 367 13.26 -1.60 -32.65
N ASN A 368 13.12 -1.95 -31.37
CA ASN A 368 13.78 -3.06 -30.69
C ASN A 368 12.80 -3.70 -29.70
N GLY A 369 12.09 -4.72 -30.14
CA GLY A 369 11.30 -5.56 -29.23
C GLY A 369 10.12 -6.26 -29.88
N LEU A 370 10.39 -7.19 -30.80
CA LEU A 370 9.53 -8.38 -30.91
C LEU A 370 9.69 -9.19 -29.61
N ALA A 371 9.13 -8.68 -28.51
CA ALA A 371 8.95 -9.45 -27.29
C ALA A 371 7.68 -10.26 -27.48
N ASP A 372 7.88 -11.54 -27.78
CA ASP A 372 6.89 -12.60 -27.87
C ASP A 372 5.82 -12.45 -26.77
N GLU A 373 4.53 -12.51 -27.16
CA GLU A 373 3.33 -12.26 -26.34
C GLU A 373 3.22 -13.16 -25.08
N GLY A 374 4.19 -14.06 -24.86
CA GLY A 374 4.34 -14.94 -23.70
C GLY A 374 5.60 -14.73 -22.86
N THR A 375 6.32 -13.60 -22.95
CA THR A 375 7.62 -13.42 -22.24
C THR A 375 7.57 -12.65 -20.91
N SER A 376 6.46 -11.99 -20.57
CA SER A 376 6.35 -11.21 -19.33
C SER A 376 5.82 -12.06 -18.17
N ALA A 377 6.52 -12.05 -17.03
CA ALA A 377 6.05 -12.73 -15.82
C ALA A 377 4.75 -12.11 -15.30
N VAL A 378 4.57 -10.79 -15.47
CA VAL A 378 3.34 -10.10 -15.09
C VAL A 378 2.17 -10.60 -15.93
N THR A 379 2.34 -10.73 -17.24
CA THR A 379 1.25 -11.20 -18.11
C THR A 379 0.90 -12.67 -17.85
N MET A 380 1.89 -13.54 -17.63
CA MET A 380 1.65 -14.94 -17.24
C MET A 380 0.79 -15.05 -15.98
N PHE A 381 1.08 -14.22 -14.97
CA PHE A 381 0.32 -14.21 -13.72
C PHE A 381 -1.10 -13.69 -13.92
N GLU A 382 -1.26 -12.54 -14.59
CA GLU A 382 -2.55 -11.87 -14.75
C GLU A 382 -3.49 -12.56 -15.74
N GLN A 383 -2.95 -13.38 -16.65
CA GLN A 383 -3.75 -14.26 -17.50
C GLN A 383 -4.43 -15.38 -16.71
N THR A 384 -3.83 -15.80 -15.60
CA THR A 384 -4.37 -16.85 -14.73
C THR A 384 -5.18 -16.27 -13.56
N ILE A 385 -4.73 -15.15 -13.01
CA ILE A 385 -5.32 -14.46 -11.87
C ILE A 385 -5.90 -13.12 -12.34
N ASN A 386 -7.17 -13.15 -12.74
CA ASN A 386 -7.86 -12.01 -13.33
C ASN A 386 -8.54 -11.14 -12.26
N ASP A 387 -8.62 -9.84 -12.52
CA ASP A 387 -9.38 -8.91 -11.69
C ASP A 387 -10.91 -9.17 -11.83
N PRO A 388 -11.61 -9.56 -10.75
CA PRO A 388 -13.05 -9.78 -10.78
C PRO A 388 -13.85 -8.53 -11.17
N LYS A 389 -13.31 -7.33 -10.91
CA LYS A 389 -13.96 -6.06 -11.25
C LYS A 389 -13.91 -5.79 -12.75
N ARG A 390 -12.85 -6.23 -13.45
CA ARG A 390 -12.75 -6.09 -14.91
C ARG A 390 -13.85 -6.87 -15.63
N GLY A 391 -14.25 -8.04 -15.14
CA GLY A 391 -15.31 -8.86 -15.75
C GLY A 391 -16.73 -8.27 -15.64
N THR A 392 -16.97 -7.35 -14.69
CA THR A 392 -18.27 -6.66 -14.58
C THR A 392 -18.42 -5.49 -15.55
N ALA A 393 -17.34 -5.08 -16.22
CA ALA A 393 -17.34 -4.13 -17.31
C ALA A 393 -17.20 -4.90 -18.65
N ASN A 394 -18.33 -5.13 -19.31
CA ASN A 394 -18.49 -5.72 -20.66
C ASN A 394 -18.33 -7.25 -20.82
N PRO A 395 -19.43 -7.99 -21.10
CA PRO A 395 -19.38 -9.34 -21.65
C PRO A 395 -19.08 -9.38 -23.18
N HIS A 396 -18.76 -8.26 -23.81
CA HIS A 396 -18.42 -8.19 -25.24
C HIS A 396 -17.15 -7.34 -25.46
N GLY A 397 -16.06 -8.00 -25.81
CA GLY A 397 -14.94 -7.39 -26.53
C GLY A 397 -13.90 -6.65 -25.69
N ASN A 398 -12.64 -7.09 -25.83
CA ASN A 398 -11.43 -6.35 -25.50
C ASN A 398 -11.54 -4.88 -25.92
N THR A 399 -11.86 -4.00 -24.98
CA THR A 399 -11.57 -2.57 -25.09
C THR A 399 -11.26 -2.06 -23.69
N THR A 400 -9.99 -1.83 -23.39
CA THR A 400 -9.54 -1.04 -22.23
C THR A 400 -9.86 0.45 -22.40
N LYS A 401 -10.87 0.79 -23.20
CA LYS A 401 -11.20 2.14 -23.64
C LYS A 401 -12.52 2.54 -22.97
N ILE A 402 -12.42 3.07 -21.75
CA ILE A 402 -13.50 3.87 -21.13
C ILE A 402 -13.45 5.29 -21.71
N GLU A 403 -13.24 5.39 -23.03
CA GLU A 403 -13.38 6.64 -23.75
C GLU A 403 -14.45 6.35 -24.78
N ILE A 404 -15.63 6.93 -24.53
CA ILE A 404 -16.62 7.06 -25.59
C ILE A 404 -15.96 8.02 -26.57
N GLU A 405 -15.49 7.49 -27.72
CA GLU A 405 -15.10 8.33 -28.85
C GLU A 405 -16.33 9.15 -29.25
N THR A 406 -16.41 10.37 -28.73
CA THR A 406 -17.40 11.33 -29.17
C THR A 406 -17.02 11.75 -30.57
N THR A 407 -17.95 11.67 -31.51
CA THR A 407 -17.77 12.24 -32.84
C THR A 407 -17.37 13.70 -32.71
N ASP A 408 -16.41 14.16 -33.52
CA ASP A 408 -16.04 15.57 -33.52
C ASP A 408 -17.27 16.45 -33.75
N LEU A 409 -17.34 17.57 -33.03
CA LEU A 409 -18.53 18.43 -33.04
C LEU A 409 -18.82 18.95 -34.45
N GLN A 410 -17.79 19.22 -35.26
CA GLN A 410 -18.00 19.72 -36.61
C GLN A 410 -18.50 18.65 -37.58
N ASP A 411 -18.05 17.41 -37.43
CA ASP A 411 -18.58 16.29 -38.21
C ASP A 411 -20.04 15.99 -37.83
N PHE A 412 -20.36 16.07 -36.54
CA PHE A 412 -21.76 15.97 -36.08
C PHE A 412 -22.62 17.10 -36.63
N PHE A 413 -22.19 18.36 -36.55
CA PHE A 413 -22.97 19.48 -37.09
C PHE A 413 -23.12 19.42 -38.61
N ALA A 414 -22.08 19.01 -39.34
CA ALA A 414 -22.13 18.85 -40.78
C ALA A 414 -23.22 17.83 -41.19
N THR A 415 -23.27 16.67 -40.52
CA THR A 415 -24.29 15.65 -40.79
C THR A 415 -25.70 16.07 -40.39
N GLN A 416 -25.85 16.96 -39.39
CA GLN A 416 -27.17 17.50 -39.01
C GLN A 416 -27.65 18.60 -39.96
N VAL A 417 -26.73 19.43 -40.48
CA VAL A 417 -27.07 20.46 -41.47
C VAL A 417 -27.59 19.81 -42.75
N GLU A 418 -26.94 18.76 -43.24
CA GLU A 418 -27.39 18.01 -44.42
C GLU A 418 -28.82 17.45 -44.22
N LYS A 419 -29.10 16.89 -43.04
CA LYS A 419 -30.45 16.39 -42.71
C LYS A 419 -31.49 17.52 -42.66
N LEU A 420 -31.13 18.70 -42.15
CA LEU A 420 -32.03 19.85 -42.11
C LEU A 420 -32.30 20.41 -43.51
N GLU A 421 -31.32 20.40 -44.40
CA GLU A 421 -31.51 20.80 -45.80
C GLU A 421 -32.43 19.81 -46.53
N ASP A 422 -32.27 18.52 -46.29
CA ASP A 422 -33.15 17.46 -46.81
C ASP A 422 -34.60 17.59 -46.31
N LEU A 423 -34.77 17.88 -45.02
CA LEU A 423 -36.10 18.10 -44.43
C LEU A 423 -36.72 19.39 -44.97
N LYS A 424 -35.94 20.47 -45.09
CA LYS A 424 -36.41 21.72 -45.69
C LYS A 424 -36.83 21.51 -47.15
N ALA A 425 -36.07 20.75 -47.93
CA ALA A 425 -36.42 20.43 -49.31
C ALA A 425 -37.67 19.54 -49.42
N LYS A 426 -37.89 18.65 -48.45
CA LYS A 426 -39.13 17.87 -48.34
C LYS A 426 -40.33 18.76 -47.99
N ASP A 427 -40.18 19.65 -47.01
CA ASP A 427 -41.22 20.61 -46.62
C ASP A 427 -41.55 21.57 -47.77
N GLU A 428 -40.56 22.09 -48.50
CA GLU A 428 -40.80 22.95 -49.66
C GLU A 428 -41.50 22.20 -50.80
N LYS A 429 -41.16 20.92 -51.02
CA LYS A 429 -41.86 20.06 -51.99
C LYS A 429 -43.28 19.75 -51.55
N GLU A 430 -43.49 19.46 -50.27
CA GLU A 430 -44.81 19.19 -49.70
C GLU A 430 -45.70 20.44 -49.75
N ASN A 431 -45.13 21.62 -49.44
CA ASN A 431 -45.81 22.91 -49.51
C ASN A 431 -46.10 23.33 -50.97
N SER A 432 -45.24 22.97 -51.94
CA SER A 432 -45.49 23.19 -53.37
C SER A 432 -46.55 22.25 -53.97
N ASN A 433 -46.78 21.09 -53.34
CA ASN A 433 -47.77 20.10 -53.77
C ASN A 433 -49.12 20.26 -53.05
N GLN A 434 -49.21 21.12 -52.02
CA GLN A 434 -50.50 21.52 -51.46
C GLN A 434 -51.13 22.60 -52.35
N PRO A 435 -52.39 22.44 -52.79
CA PRO A 435 -53.10 23.52 -53.45
C PRO A 435 -53.28 24.68 -52.46
N THR A 436 -52.93 25.89 -52.88
CA THR A 436 -53.24 27.12 -52.16
C THR A 436 -54.72 27.10 -51.76
N PRO A 437 -55.07 27.22 -50.47
CA PRO A 437 -56.47 27.38 -50.10
C PRO A 437 -56.96 28.65 -50.80
N GLN A 438 -58.02 28.54 -51.61
CA GLN A 438 -58.74 29.72 -52.08
C GLN A 438 -59.28 30.45 -50.85
N LEU A 439 -58.56 31.49 -50.43
CA LEU A 439 -59.10 32.52 -49.56
C LEU A 439 -60.10 33.33 -50.38
N GLU A 440 -61.37 32.90 -50.37
CA GLU A 440 -62.47 33.80 -50.72
C GLU A 440 -62.50 34.93 -49.68
N MET A 441 -61.98 36.08 -50.11
CA MET A 441 -62.21 37.34 -49.41
C MET A 441 -63.69 37.71 -49.56
N SER A 442 -64.45 37.57 -48.49
CA SER A 442 -65.70 38.30 -48.23
C SER A 442 -65.69 38.80 -46.78
N PRO A 443 -66.31 39.96 -46.51
CA PRO A 443 -65.71 40.97 -45.64
C PRO A 443 -66.08 40.80 -44.17
N MET A 444 -65.08 40.92 -43.30
CA MET A 444 -65.15 41.59 -41.99
C MET A 444 -66.38 41.25 -41.13
N ALA A 445 -66.46 40.01 -40.62
CA ALA A 445 -67.06 39.70 -39.31
C ALA A 445 -66.78 38.24 -38.91
N ASP A 446 -66.41 38.05 -37.64
CA ASP A 446 -66.41 36.78 -36.89
C ASP A 446 -65.10 35.94 -36.90
N GLU A 447 -64.00 36.52 -36.41
CA GLU A 447 -62.91 35.76 -35.79
C GLU A 447 -63.40 35.15 -34.46
N GLY A 448 -63.81 33.88 -34.45
CA GLY A 448 -64.25 33.29 -33.18
C GLY A 448 -64.52 31.79 -33.08
N LYS A 449 -64.34 30.95 -34.11
CA LYS A 449 -64.85 29.56 -34.06
C LYS A 449 -63.92 28.42 -34.49
N VAL A 450 -62.61 28.63 -34.53
CA VAL A 450 -61.63 27.53 -34.68
C VAL A 450 -60.98 27.11 -33.36
N ASN A 451 -61.10 27.90 -32.29
CA ASN A 451 -60.60 27.54 -30.95
C ASN A 451 -61.53 26.59 -30.17
N ASP A 452 -62.75 26.32 -30.65
CA ASP A 452 -63.75 25.55 -29.90
C ASP A 452 -63.74 24.02 -30.18
N HIS A 453 -62.83 23.53 -31.03
CA HIS A 453 -62.78 22.10 -31.42
C HIS A 453 -61.52 21.35 -30.97
N ILE A 454 -60.59 22.01 -30.26
CA ILE A 454 -59.41 21.35 -29.69
C ILE A 454 -59.73 21.06 -28.21
N GLY A 455 -59.92 19.78 -27.86
CA GLY A 455 -60.08 19.36 -26.47
C GLY A 455 -58.81 19.63 -25.64
N PRO A 456 -58.92 19.84 -24.33
CA PRO A 456 -57.79 20.20 -23.47
C PRO A 456 -56.69 19.14 -23.54
N VAL A 457 -55.45 19.59 -23.73
CA VAL A 457 -54.27 18.72 -23.82
C VAL A 457 -53.92 18.23 -22.41
N GLN A 458 -54.25 16.97 -22.12
CA GLN A 458 -54.00 16.34 -20.83
C GLN A 458 -52.75 15.46 -20.87
N PHE A 459 -51.83 15.67 -19.94
CA PHE A 459 -50.65 14.82 -19.77
C PHE A 459 -50.81 13.94 -18.53
N ASN A 460 -50.46 12.65 -18.64
CA ASN A 460 -50.49 11.72 -17.51
C ASN A 460 -49.09 11.65 -16.87
N MET A 461 -48.92 12.26 -15.70
CA MET A 461 -47.69 12.16 -14.91
C MET A 461 -47.97 11.35 -13.65
N GLY A 462 -47.50 10.09 -13.62
CA GLY A 462 -47.56 9.26 -12.41
C GLY A 462 -48.96 8.84 -11.96
N GLY A 463 -49.93 8.75 -12.88
CA GLY A 463 -51.30 8.33 -12.58
C GLY A 463 -52.27 9.47 -12.28
N ILE A 464 -51.81 10.71 -12.34
CA ILE A 464 -52.63 11.92 -12.19
C ILE A 464 -52.74 12.59 -13.57
N GLN A 465 -53.98 12.82 -14.02
CA GLN A 465 -54.26 13.59 -15.22
C GLN A 465 -54.07 15.08 -14.92
N VAL A 466 -53.11 15.71 -15.58
CA VAL A 466 -52.78 17.12 -15.39
C VAL A 466 -53.12 17.88 -16.67
N ASP A 467 -53.95 18.91 -16.53
CA ASP A 467 -54.33 19.82 -17.62
C ASP A 467 -53.22 20.86 -17.85
N ALA A 468 -52.70 20.91 -19.08
CA ALA A 468 -51.60 21.79 -19.46
C ALA A 468 -51.98 23.28 -19.33
N ASP A 469 -53.24 23.62 -19.57
CA ASP A 469 -53.71 25.00 -19.53
C ASP A 469 -53.81 25.52 -18.10
N ASP A 470 -54.17 24.66 -17.13
CA ASP A 470 -54.17 25.01 -15.71
C ASP A 470 -52.74 25.21 -15.16
N MET A 471 -51.78 24.42 -15.64
CA MET A 471 -50.37 24.61 -15.31
C MET A 471 -49.82 25.92 -15.89
N LEU A 472 -50.12 26.25 -17.15
CA LEU A 472 -49.69 27.50 -17.77
C LEU A 472 -50.29 28.72 -17.05
N LYS A 473 -51.56 28.63 -16.67
CA LYS A 473 -52.25 29.70 -15.93
C LYS A 473 -51.62 29.92 -14.56
N LYS A 474 -51.33 28.85 -13.81
CA LYS A 474 -50.61 28.92 -12.53
C LYS A 474 -49.19 29.48 -12.69
N LEU A 475 -48.51 29.19 -13.80
CA LEU A 475 -47.18 29.73 -14.09
C LEU A 475 -47.24 31.23 -14.39
N ARG A 476 -48.22 31.68 -15.19
CA ARG A 476 -48.45 33.10 -15.46
C ARG A 476 -48.86 33.87 -14.19
N ASP A 477 -49.74 33.32 -13.37
CA ASP A 477 -50.14 33.93 -12.09
C ASP A 477 -48.93 34.04 -11.14
N ARG A 478 -48.04 33.04 -11.16
CA ARG A 478 -46.78 33.06 -10.39
C ARG A 478 -45.76 34.07 -10.94
N GLU A 479 -45.70 34.29 -12.25
CA GLU A 479 -44.85 35.31 -12.84
C GLU A 479 -45.39 36.72 -12.63
N ALA A 480 -46.71 36.92 -12.73
CA ALA A 480 -47.38 38.19 -12.47
C ALA A 480 -47.24 38.64 -11.00
N SER A 481 -47.27 37.68 -10.07
CA SER A 481 -46.99 37.96 -8.64
C SER A 481 -45.49 38.20 -8.36
N ARG A 482 -44.59 37.77 -9.25
CA ARG A 482 -43.14 38.03 -9.17
C ARG A 482 -42.77 39.40 -9.71
N THR A 483 -43.46 39.89 -10.74
CA THR A 483 -43.24 41.22 -11.34
C THR A 483 -43.78 42.34 -10.45
N LEU A 484 -44.91 42.13 -9.76
CA LEU A 484 -45.45 43.07 -8.78
C LEU A 484 -44.53 43.29 -7.54
N LYS A 485 -43.58 42.39 -7.30
CA LYS A 485 -42.65 42.47 -6.15
C LYS A 485 -41.37 43.27 -6.46
N LYS A 486 -41.17 43.75 -7.70
CA LYS A 486 -39.91 44.37 -8.14
C LYS A 486 -39.95 45.90 -8.25
N GLU A 487 -41.06 46.56 -7.95
CA GLU A 487 -41.15 48.03 -7.91
C GLU A 487 -41.49 48.55 -6.51
N SER A 488 -40.45 48.76 -5.69
CA SER A 488 -40.39 49.79 -4.64
C SER A 488 -38.93 49.95 -4.16
N PRO A 489 -38.38 51.18 -4.09
CA PRO A 489 -36.99 51.44 -3.71
C PRO A 489 -36.80 51.60 -2.18
N TYR A 490 -35.64 51.12 -1.69
CA TYR A 490 -34.93 51.43 -0.43
C TYR A 490 -35.68 52.16 0.72
N ALA A 491 -35.89 51.46 1.85
CA ALA A 491 -35.51 51.90 3.22
C ALA A 491 -35.90 50.89 4.33
N GLY A 492 -34.91 50.43 5.13
CA GLY A 492 -35.00 50.23 6.59
C GLY A 492 -35.77 49.03 7.22
N THR A 493 -35.00 48.11 7.84
CA THR A 493 -35.27 47.37 9.12
C THR A 493 -36.60 46.61 9.28
N GLY A 494 -36.70 45.28 9.44
CA GLY A 494 -35.99 44.38 10.34
C GLY A 494 -36.87 44.00 11.56
N GLY A 495 -37.20 42.71 11.77
CA GLY A 495 -37.50 42.23 13.14
C GLY A 495 -38.51 41.08 13.39
N ASN A 496 -39.48 40.77 12.53
CA ASN A 496 -40.60 39.90 12.94
C ASN A 496 -40.61 38.44 12.43
N ASP A 497 -39.97 38.11 11.30
CA ASP A 497 -40.06 36.74 10.74
C ASP A 497 -39.06 35.73 11.34
N GLU A 498 -37.89 36.16 11.83
CA GLU A 498 -36.90 35.25 12.41
C GLU A 498 -37.33 34.66 13.77
N LYS A 499 -38.14 35.41 14.54
CA LYS A 499 -38.66 34.92 15.83
C LYS A 499 -39.69 33.81 15.66
N ALA A 500 -40.57 33.94 14.66
CA ALA A 500 -41.58 32.93 14.36
C ALA A 500 -40.93 31.63 13.85
N HIS A 501 -39.87 31.74 13.04
CA HIS A 501 -39.15 30.59 12.50
C HIS A 501 -38.35 29.83 13.58
N ASN A 502 -37.65 30.55 14.47
CA ASN A 502 -36.93 29.93 15.58
C ASN A 502 -37.86 29.27 16.61
N GLN A 503 -39.05 29.83 16.83
CA GLN A 503 -40.04 29.24 17.74
C GLN A 503 -40.66 27.95 17.17
N ALA A 504 -40.85 27.86 15.85
CA ALA A 504 -41.31 26.65 15.18
C ALA A 504 -40.27 25.51 15.27
N LEU A 505 -38.98 25.82 15.10
CA LEU A 505 -37.89 24.86 15.25
C LEU A 505 -37.73 24.39 16.70
N ALA A 506 -37.84 25.28 17.69
CA ALA A 506 -37.78 24.92 19.10
C ALA A 506 -38.89 23.94 19.51
N ASN A 507 -40.12 24.14 19.01
CA ASN A 507 -41.24 23.23 19.26
C ASN A 507 -41.06 21.85 18.58
N PHE A 508 -40.42 21.81 17.41
CA PHE A 508 -40.08 20.57 16.72
C PHE A 508 -39.07 19.71 17.50
N PHE A 509 -37.99 20.33 18.01
CA PHE A 509 -36.99 19.61 18.82
C PHE A 509 -37.53 19.20 20.20
N ALA A 510 -38.43 19.99 20.81
CA ALA A 510 -39.07 19.62 22.07
C ALA A 510 -39.99 18.38 21.95
N GLY A 511 -40.58 18.15 20.77
CA GLY A 511 -41.37 16.96 20.48
C GLY A 511 -40.54 15.68 20.36
N LEU A 512 -39.29 15.80 19.93
CA LEU A 512 -38.35 14.67 19.75
C LEU A 512 -37.80 14.14 21.08
N VAL A 513 -37.75 14.97 22.12
CA VAL A 513 -37.20 14.61 23.45
C VAL A 513 -38.24 13.94 24.37
N LYS A 514 -39.55 14.07 24.06
CA LYS A 514 -40.65 13.59 24.94
C LYS A 514 -41.17 12.18 24.66
N LYS A 515 -40.37 11.28 24.08
CA LYS A 515 -40.74 9.86 23.96
C LYS A 515 -40.00 9.00 25.00
N PRO A 516 -40.60 8.67 26.16
CA PRO A 516 -40.03 7.66 27.06
C PRO A 516 -40.28 6.25 26.50
N GLY A 517 -39.26 5.40 26.58
CA GLY A 517 -39.28 4.05 26.03
C GLY A 517 -40.17 3.06 26.79
N SER A 518 -40.64 2.03 26.08
CA SER A 518 -41.11 0.78 26.69
C SER A 518 -40.70 -0.41 25.81
N SER A 519 -39.79 -1.24 26.32
CA SER A 519 -39.47 -2.56 25.77
C SER A 519 -40.62 -3.55 26.00
N PRO A 520 -40.92 -4.48 25.08
CA PRO A 520 -41.69 -5.67 25.39
C PRO A 520 -40.76 -6.89 25.54
N ARG A 521 -40.70 -7.41 26.77
CA ARG A 521 -40.31 -8.80 27.09
C ARG A 521 -41.60 -9.63 27.00
N GLY A 522 -41.60 -10.73 26.26
CA GLY A 522 -42.73 -11.68 26.25
C GLY A 522 -42.58 -12.81 25.25
N SER A 523 -42.14 -13.98 25.73
CA SER A 523 -42.16 -15.27 25.04
C SER A 523 -43.59 -15.77 24.80
N PRO A 524 -43.81 -16.72 23.87
CA PRO A 524 -44.86 -17.70 24.04
C PRO A 524 -44.31 -19.14 24.09
N SER A 525 -44.83 -19.88 25.07
CA SER A 525 -44.96 -21.33 25.05
C SER A 525 -46.32 -21.66 24.44
N ALA A 526 -46.30 -22.53 23.42
CA ALA A 526 -47.25 -23.59 23.09
C ALA A 526 -46.87 -24.14 21.72
#